data_AF-A0A7Y4QLU4-F1
#
_entry.id   AF-A0A7Y4QLU4-F1
#
_cell.length_a   1.000
_cell.length_b   1.000
_cell.length_c   1.000
_cell.angle_alpha   90.00
_cell.angle_beta   90.00
_cell.angle_gamma   90.00
#
_symmetry.space_group_name_H-M   'P 1'
#
loop_
_entity.id
_entity.type
_entity.pdbx_description
1 polymer ?
#
loop_
_entity_poly.entity_id
_entity_poly.type
_entity_poly.pdbx_seq_one_letter_code
_entity_poly.pdbx_strand_id
1 'polypeptide(L)'
;MKNLRRVFIGLGVILAVGYFAIVISLHREPATFPPLPIPNGYDDFTNAVPLVTADVGDAYAMDLQALQSFVRSNAAALKLVRTGLSRECLLPTEAIILNFTNVLMDSLPGPRRLAQLLNGEGRLAELEGRTNDAARSYIHCIRLGNEVSRGGVLINRMVGMACEAIGCSALARIAPKISREQSVAVVAELMAMETNAMTWNEVITNEKAFMRHARQDSFNPIRPFVDWWQSRAVLKGTKNKHDISAAKRRLIAVELALRIYQIERGQPPTQLSDLVPRYLPRIPIDPFAEKELIYRPQGTNWLLYSVGEDGMDDGGTPATGRNLGAKGDVLFNAP
;
A
#
# COMPACT_ATOMS: atom_id res chain seq x y z
N MET A 1 54.24 -14.25 22.16
CA MET A 1 53.23 -15.34 22.25
C MET A 1 51.77 -14.87 22.36
N LYS A 2 51.43 -13.89 23.22
CA LYS A 2 50.03 -13.42 23.38
C LYS A 2 49.40 -12.81 22.10
N ASN A 3 50.17 -12.05 21.31
CA ASN A 3 49.68 -11.44 20.06
C ASN A 3 49.44 -12.48 18.95
N LEU A 4 50.29 -13.51 18.88
CA LEU A 4 50.17 -14.57 17.88
C LEU A 4 48.89 -15.41 18.10
N ARG A 5 48.55 -15.69 19.37
CA ARG A 5 47.30 -16.37 19.74
C ARG A 5 46.05 -15.56 19.36
N ARG A 6 46.08 -14.23 19.50
CA ARG A 6 44.97 -13.35 19.07
C ARG A 6 44.79 -13.34 17.55
N VAL A 7 45.89 -13.35 16.80
CA VAL A 7 45.87 -13.44 15.33
C VAL A 7 45.27 -14.77 14.87
N PHE A 8 45.68 -15.91 15.45
CA PHE A 8 45.12 -17.22 15.12
C PHE A 8 43.64 -17.36 15.48
N ILE A 9 43.21 -16.79 16.62
CA ILE A 9 41.79 -16.75 16.99
C ILE A 9 40.99 -15.91 15.98
N GLY A 10 41.50 -14.73 15.59
CA GLY A 10 40.86 -13.89 14.58
C GLY A 10 40.74 -14.58 13.22
N LEU A 11 41.80 -15.27 12.78
CA LEU A 11 41.80 -16.04 11.53
C LEU A 11 40.79 -17.21 11.56
N GLY A 12 40.70 -17.90 12.70
CA GLY A 12 39.74 -18.99 12.90
C GLY A 12 38.30 -18.53 12.85
N VAL A 13 37.98 -17.35 13.42
CA VAL A 13 36.64 -16.74 13.33
C VAL A 13 36.30 -16.37 11.88
N ILE A 14 37.23 -15.78 11.12
CA ILE A 14 37.02 -15.42 9.72
C ILE A 14 36.76 -16.67 8.87
N LEU A 15 37.55 -17.73 9.06
CA LEU A 15 37.37 -19.01 8.35
C LEU A 15 36.04 -19.70 8.73
N ALA A 16 35.63 -19.65 10.00
CA ALA A 16 34.36 -20.20 10.45
C ALA A 16 33.16 -19.43 9.88
N VAL A 17 33.23 -18.10 9.84
CA VAL A 17 32.21 -17.24 9.20
C VAL A 17 32.16 -17.50 7.68
N GLY A 18 33.31 -17.63 7.02
CA GLY A 18 33.40 -17.98 5.61
C GLY A 18 32.82 -19.36 5.32
N TYR A 19 33.14 -20.37 6.13
CA TYR A 19 32.59 -21.72 6.03
C TYR A 19 31.08 -21.74 6.24
N PHE A 20 30.55 -21.08 7.27
CA PHE A 20 29.11 -20.98 7.49
C PHE A 20 28.41 -20.24 6.34
N ALA A 21 29.02 -19.17 5.82
CA ALA A 21 28.48 -18.46 4.65
C ALA A 21 28.44 -19.36 3.41
N ILE A 22 29.44 -20.23 3.21
CA ILE A 22 29.47 -21.23 2.13
C ILE A 22 28.40 -22.30 2.36
N VAL A 23 28.29 -22.87 3.57
CA VAL A 23 27.31 -23.91 3.90
C VAL A 23 25.87 -23.40 3.76
N ILE A 24 25.58 -22.18 4.25
CA ILE A 24 24.28 -21.51 4.06
C ILE A 24 24.03 -21.22 2.57
N SER A 25 25.07 -20.88 1.81
CA SER A 25 24.97 -20.69 0.37
C SER A 25 24.80 -22.00 -0.41
N LEU A 26 25.19 -23.15 0.14
CA LEU A 26 25.02 -24.47 -0.49
C LEU A 26 23.67 -25.11 -0.12
N HIS A 27 23.14 -24.86 1.08
CA HIS A 27 21.78 -25.24 1.48
C HIS A 27 20.76 -24.22 0.93
N ARG A 28 20.58 -24.23 -0.39
CA ARG A 28 19.60 -23.38 -1.08
C ARG A 28 18.27 -24.11 -1.16
N GLU A 29 17.31 -23.75 -0.31
CA GLU A 29 15.92 -24.11 -0.61
C GLU A 29 15.45 -23.34 -1.83
N PRO A 30 14.93 -24.02 -2.88
CA PRO A 30 14.36 -23.36 -4.03
C PRO A 30 13.22 -22.44 -3.59
N ALA A 31 13.09 -21.28 -4.22
CA ALA A 31 11.94 -20.43 -3.98
C ALA A 31 10.68 -21.15 -4.47
N THR A 32 9.75 -21.43 -3.55
CA THR A 32 8.43 -21.98 -3.89
C THR A 32 7.47 -20.82 -4.14
N PHE A 33 7.01 -20.65 -5.38
CA PHE A 33 5.96 -19.70 -5.70
C PHE A 33 4.60 -20.40 -5.66
N PRO A 34 3.56 -19.78 -5.06
CA PRO A 34 2.22 -20.36 -5.08
C PRO A 34 1.68 -20.45 -6.51
N PRO A 35 0.84 -21.47 -6.81
CA PRO A 35 0.23 -21.60 -8.12
C PRO A 35 -0.69 -20.40 -8.41
N LEU A 36 -0.76 -19.99 -9.68
CA LEU A 36 -1.61 -18.89 -10.11
C LEU A 36 -3.10 -19.27 -10.04
N PRO A 37 -3.98 -18.38 -9.55
CA PRO A 37 -5.43 -18.58 -9.61
C PRO A 37 -5.92 -18.75 -11.06
N ILE A 38 -6.98 -19.52 -11.25
CA ILE A 38 -7.61 -19.73 -12.56
C ILE A 38 -9.12 -19.50 -12.42
N PRO A 39 -9.69 -18.40 -12.96
CA PRO A 39 -9.01 -17.28 -13.65
C PRO A 39 -8.25 -16.34 -12.68
N ASN A 40 -7.15 -15.74 -13.15
CA ASN A 40 -6.38 -14.75 -12.38
C ASN A 40 -6.88 -13.32 -12.66
N GLY A 41 -7.26 -12.58 -11.62
CA GLY A 41 -7.68 -11.20 -11.78
C GLY A 41 -6.56 -10.25 -12.24
N TYR A 42 -5.29 -10.63 -12.03
CA TYR A 42 -4.15 -9.86 -12.53
C TYR A 42 -4.13 -9.78 -14.06
N ASP A 43 -4.55 -10.84 -14.75
CA ASP A 43 -4.59 -10.89 -16.21
C ASP A 43 -5.60 -9.88 -16.77
N ASP A 44 -6.73 -9.70 -16.07
CA ASP A 44 -7.72 -8.68 -16.43
C ASP A 44 -7.14 -7.26 -16.32
N PHE A 45 -6.29 -6.99 -15.31
CA PHE A 45 -5.60 -5.71 -15.20
C PHE A 45 -4.62 -5.49 -16.34
N THR A 46 -3.80 -6.49 -16.67
CA THR A 46 -2.85 -6.38 -17.79
C THR A 46 -3.56 -6.16 -19.13
N ASN A 47 -4.72 -6.78 -19.32
CA ASN A 47 -5.54 -6.60 -20.50
C ASN A 47 -6.28 -5.25 -20.52
N ALA A 48 -6.53 -4.63 -19.36
CA ALA A 48 -7.17 -3.32 -19.27
C ALA A 48 -6.23 -2.17 -19.65
N VAL A 49 -4.93 -2.26 -19.31
CA VAL A 49 -3.93 -1.21 -19.55
C VAL A 49 -3.86 -0.73 -21.01
N PRO A 50 -3.75 -1.58 -22.04
CA PRO A 50 -3.66 -1.12 -23.43
C PRO A 50 -4.95 -0.48 -23.94
N LEU A 51 -6.09 -0.71 -23.28
CA LEU A 51 -7.37 -0.07 -23.62
C LEU A 51 -7.48 1.35 -23.07
N VAL A 52 -6.59 1.75 -22.15
CA VAL A 52 -6.60 3.10 -21.58
C VAL A 52 -6.06 4.09 -22.60
N THR A 53 -6.85 5.13 -22.89
CA THR A 53 -6.44 6.23 -23.78
C THR A 53 -5.12 6.87 -23.32
N ALA A 54 -4.33 7.42 -24.25
CA ALA A 54 -2.96 7.86 -23.98
C ALA A 54 -2.87 8.96 -22.89
N ASP A 55 -3.88 9.82 -22.77
CA ASP A 55 -3.93 10.85 -21.73
C ASP A 55 -4.80 10.40 -20.56
N VAL A 56 -4.16 10.15 -19.43
CA VAL A 56 -4.78 9.81 -18.12
C VAL A 56 -4.48 10.90 -17.10
N GLY A 57 -4.35 12.15 -17.57
CA GLY A 57 -3.92 13.34 -16.82
C GLY A 57 -4.64 13.60 -15.49
N ASP A 58 -4.31 14.72 -14.85
CA ASP A 58 -4.92 15.05 -13.55
C ASP A 58 -6.44 15.23 -13.70
N ALA A 59 -7.21 14.27 -13.17
CA ALA A 59 -8.67 14.28 -13.20
C ALA A 59 -9.26 15.55 -12.57
N TYR A 60 -8.53 16.20 -11.66
CA TYR A 60 -8.98 17.44 -11.02
C TYR A 60 -8.75 18.69 -11.88
N ALA A 61 -7.94 18.58 -12.94
CA ALA A 61 -7.76 19.63 -13.93
C ALA A 61 -8.79 19.57 -15.08
N MET A 62 -9.53 18.47 -15.20
CA MET A 62 -10.55 18.27 -16.23
C MET A 62 -11.91 18.85 -15.80
N ASP A 63 -12.65 19.43 -16.75
CA ASP A 63 -14.03 19.82 -16.54
C ASP A 63 -15.01 18.64 -16.66
N LEU A 64 -16.30 18.89 -16.40
CA LEU A 64 -17.34 17.85 -16.42
C LEU A 64 -17.46 17.16 -17.78
N GLN A 65 -17.42 17.91 -18.89
CA GLN A 65 -17.62 17.36 -20.24
C GLN A 65 -16.40 16.51 -20.67
N ALA A 66 -15.20 16.97 -20.33
CA ALA A 66 -13.96 16.23 -20.54
C ALA A 66 -13.96 14.93 -19.74
N LEU A 67 -14.36 14.96 -18.47
CA LEU A 67 -14.45 13.76 -17.62
C LEU A 67 -15.49 12.76 -18.14
N GLN A 68 -16.66 13.22 -18.58
CA GLN A 68 -17.67 12.35 -19.20
C GLN A 68 -17.12 11.65 -20.44
N SER A 69 -16.41 12.39 -21.30
CA SER A 69 -15.79 11.86 -22.51
C SER A 69 -14.67 10.88 -22.20
N PHE A 70 -13.83 11.20 -21.22
CA PHE A 70 -12.75 10.36 -20.72
C PHE A 70 -13.28 9.03 -20.17
N VAL A 71 -14.25 9.06 -19.25
CA VAL A 71 -14.85 7.85 -18.67
C VAL A 71 -15.55 7.00 -19.73
N ARG A 72 -16.30 7.63 -20.64
CA ARG A 72 -16.98 6.93 -21.76
C ARG A 72 -15.98 6.22 -22.67
N SER A 73 -14.89 6.90 -23.05
CA SER A 73 -13.86 6.34 -23.94
C SER A 73 -13.10 5.17 -23.31
N ASN A 74 -13.04 5.12 -21.98
CA ASN A 74 -12.32 4.09 -21.22
C ASN A 74 -13.25 3.06 -20.55
N ALA A 75 -14.54 3.00 -20.93
CA ALA A 75 -15.53 2.13 -20.30
C ALA A 75 -15.16 0.62 -20.37
N ALA A 76 -14.53 0.19 -21.47
CA ALA A 76 -14.04 -1.18 -21.62
C ALA A 76 -12.92 -1.51 -20.62
N ALA A 77 -11.96 -0.59 -20.42
CA ALA A 77 -10.90 -0.74 -19.44
C ALA A 77 -11.48 -0.80 -18.01
N LEU A 78 -12.40 0.11 -17.66
CA LEU A 78 -13.08 0.10 -16.35
C LEU A 78 -13.83 -1.21 -16.08
N LYS A 79 -14.45 -1.81 -17.10
CA LYS A 79 -15.12 -3.11 -16.96
C LYS A 79 -14.13 -4.24 -16.65
N LEU A 80 -12.98 -4.27 -17.33
CA LEU A 80 -11.94 -5.26 -17.04
C LEU A 80 -11.36 -5.07 -15.64
N VAL A 81 -11.09 -3.84 -15.22
CA VAL A 81 -10.62 -3.56 -13.84
C VAL A 81 -11.59 -4.09 -12.80
N ARG A 82 -12.91 -3.85 -12.95
CA ARG A 82 -13.92 -4.41 -12.03
C ARG A 82 -13.97 -5.94 -12.06
N THR A 83 -13.75 -6.54 -13.22
CA THR A 83 -13.69 -8.00 -13.38
C THR A 83 -12.49 -8.57 -12.62
N GLY A 84 -11.30 -7.97 -12.78
CA GLY A 84 -10.10 -8.35 -12.04
C GLY A 84 -10.27 -8.21 -10.53
N LEU A 85 -10.86 -7.10 -10.07
CA LEU A 85 -11.17 -6.87 -8.65
C LEU A 85 -12.19 -7.84 -8.04
N SER A 86 -12.94 -8.58 -8.87
CA SER A 86 -13.90 -9.60 -8.41
C SER A 86 -13.28 -11.01 -8.30
N ARG A 87 -12.03 -11.17 -8.72
CA ARG A 87 -11.30 -12.44 -8.78
C ARG A 87 -10.10 -12.41 -7.84
N GLU A 88 -9.61 -13.58 -7.50
CA GLU A 88 -8.33 -13.69 -6.79
C GLU A 88 -7.19 -13.22 -7.71
N CYS A 89 -6.31 -12.36 -7.19
CA CYS A 89 -5.18 -11.83 -7.93
C CYS A 89 -3.88 -12.37 -7.35
N LEU A 90 -3.02 -12.90 -8.22
CA LEU A 90 -1.66 -13.26 -7.85
C LEU A 90 -0.73 -12.90 -9.01
N LEU A 91 0.36 -12.20 -8.72
CA LEU A 91 1.34 -11.89 -9.75
C LEU A 91 2.11 -13.15 -10.17
N PRO A 92 2.42 -13.32 -11.47
CA PRO A 92 3.30 -14.38 -11.95
C PRO A 92 4.75 -14.07 -11.58
N THR A 93 5.08 -14.20 -10.29
CA THR A 93 6.36 -13.78 -9.69
C THR A 93 7.57 -14.39 -10.41
N GLU A 94 7.48 -15.68 -10.75
CA GLU A 94 8.56 -16.37 -11.47
C GLU A 94 8.80 -15.78 -12.87
N ALA A 95 7.74 -15.54 -13.65
CA ALA A 95 7.86 -14.92 -14.97
C ALA A 95 8.39 -13.47 -14.87
N ILE A 96 7.99 -12.74 -13.82
CA ILE A 96 8.49 -11.39 -13.56
C ILE A 96 9.98 -11.41 -13.21
N ILE A 97 10.42 -12.37 -12.40
CA ILE A 97 11.84 -12.55 -12.07
C ILE A 97 12.65 -12.78 -13.36
N LEU A 98 12.17 -13.67 -14.24
CA LEU A 98 12.87 -14.04 -15.48
C LEU A 98 12.90 -12.92 -16.53
N ASN A 99 11.90 -12.03 -16.53
CA ASN A 99 11.75 -10.96 -17.51
C ASN A 99 11.79 -9.54 -16.89
N PHE A 100 12.53 -9.40 -15.78
CA PHE A 100 12.43 -8.24 -14.89
C PHE A 100 12.63 -6.89 -15.59
N THR A 101 13.62 -6.78 -16.47
CA THR A 101 13.93 -5.52 -17.18
C THR A 101 12.76 -5.04 -18.05
N ASN A 102 12.08 -5.96 -18.75
CA ASN A 102 10.92 -5.60 -19.58
C ASN A 102 9.69 -5.29 -18.72
N VAL A 103 9.50 -6.00 -17.61
CA VAL A 103 8.42 -5.73 -16.66
C VAL A 103 8.54 -4.32 -16.06
N LEU A 104 9.77 -3.90 -15.71
CA LEU A 104 10.03 -2.56 -15.18
C LEU A 104 9.67 -1.44 -16.16
N MET A 105 9.97 -1.61 -17.45
CA MET A 105 9.78 -0.57 -18.46
C MET A 105 8.33 -0.51 -18.97
N ASP A 106 7.72 -1.67 -19.24
CA ASP A 106 6.46 -1.72 -20.01
C ASP A 106 5.22 -1.96 -19.16
N SER A 107 5.34 -2.75 -18.08
CA SER A 107 4.18 -3.21 -17.30
C SER A 107 3.97 -2.41 -16.01
N LEU A 108 5.06 -1.91 -15.39
CA LEU A 108 5.03 -1.25 -14.10
C LEU A 108 4.19 0.05 -14.04
N PRO A 109 4.16 0.91 -15.08
CA PRO A 109 3.30 2.09 -15.08
C PRO A 109 1.80 1.78 -15.19
N GLY A 110 1.45 0.57 -15.67
CA GLY A 110 0.08 0.15 -15.99
C GLY A 110 -0.91 0.30 -14.83
N PRO A 111 -0.67 -0.32 -13.66
CA PRO A 111 -1.56 -0.20 -12.51
C PRO A 111 -1.83 1.23 -12.07
N ARG A 112 -0.82 2.11 -12.14
CA ARG A 112 -0.99 3.52 -11.80
C ARG A 112 -1.92 4.24 -12.79
N ARG A 113 -1.85 3.91 -14.08
CA ARG A 113 -2.78 4.42 -15.10
C ARG A 113 -4.21 3.95 -14.82
N LEU A 114 -4.40 2.69 -14.41
CA LEU A 114 -5.71 2.17 -14.02
C LEU A 114 -6.26 2.85 -12.76
N ALA A 115 -5.39 3.12 -11.77
CA ALA A 115 -5.74 3.89 -10.57
C ALA A 115 -6.15 5.34 -10.90
N GLN A 116 -5.45 5.99 -11.83
CA GLN A 116 -5.82 7.32 -12.34
C GLN A 116 -7.16 7.32 -13.07
N LEU A 117 -7.42 6.28 -13.87
CA LEU A 117 -8.71 6.08 -14.54
C LEU A 117 -9.86 5.91 -13.53
N LEU A 118 -9.69 5.09 -12.50
CA LEU A 118 -10.67 4.94 -11.41
C LEU A 118 -10.86 6.26 -10.64
N ASN A 119 -9.80 7.03 -10.42
CA ASN A 119 -9.89 8.35 -9.79
C ASN A 119 -10.65 9.36 -10.68
N GLY A 120 -10.46 9.31 -12.01
CA GLY A 120 -11.24 10.10 -12.97
C GLY A 120 -12.73 9.74 -12.96
N GLU A 121 -13.06 8.45 -12.91
CA GLU A 121 -14.44 7.99 -12.75
C GLU A 121 -15.06 8.49 -11.43
N GLY A 122 -14.32 8.38 -10.33
CA GLY A 122 -14.78 8.89 -9.04
C GLY A 122 -14.99 10.41 -9.06
N ARG A 123 -14.09 11.15 -9.70
CA ARG A 123 -14.19 12.61 -9.84
C ARG A 123 -15.38 13.03 -10.68
N LEU A 124 -15.68 12.31 -11.76
CA LEU A 124 -16.90 12.52 -12.54
C LEU A 124 -18.14 12.35 -11.65
N ALA A 125 -18.20 11.26 -10.88
CA ALA A 125 -19.32 10.99 -9.98
C ALA A 125 -19.45 12.09 -8.89
N GLU A 126 -18.35 12.66 -8.40
CA GLU A 126 -18.41 13.82 -7.50
C GLU A 126 -19.09 15.04 -8.15
N LEU A 127 -18.70 15.39 -9.37
CA LEU A 127 -19.24 16.55 -10.08
C LEU A 127 -20.73 16.39 -10.43
N GLU A 128 -21.18 15.15 -10.61
CA GLU A 128 -22.59 14.82 -10.84
C GLU A 128 -23.40 14.64 -9.54
N GLY A 129 -22.80 14.88 -8.37
CA GLY A 129 -23.45 14.72 -7.07
C GLY A 129 -23.67 13.26 -6.65
N ARG A 130 -23.12 12.29 -7.38
CA ARG A 130 -23.19 10.85 -7.10
C ARG A 130 -22.08 10.42 -6.14
N THR A 131 -22.06 10.99 -4.92
CA THR A 131 -20.99 10.78 -3.94
C THR A 131 -20.76 9.31 -3.57
N ASN A 132 -21.81 8.49 -3.60
CA ASN A 132 -21.75 7.05 -3.34
C ASN A 132 -20.92 6.31 -4.41
N ASP A 133 -21.13 6.64 -5.68
CA ASP A 133 -20.39 6.05 -6.80
C ASP A 133 -18.93 6.55 -6.81
N ALA A 134 -18.70 7.80 -6.37
CA ALA A 134 -17.36 8.35 -6.18
C ALA A 134 -16.58 7.55 -5.12
N ALA A 135 -17.17 7.35 -3.94
CA ALA A 135 -16.55 6.59 -2.85
C ALA A 135 -16.20 5.16 -3.28
N ARG A 136 -17.12 4.49 -4.00
CA ARG A 136 -16.88 3.14 -4.54
C ARG A 136 -15.70 3.11 -5.52
N SER A 137 -15.59 4.11 -6.40
CA SER A 137 -14.49 4.20 -7.37
C SER A 137 -13.14 4.42 -6.68
N TYR A 138 -13.09 5.22 -5.62
CA TYR A 138 -11.87 5.42 -4.82
C TYR A 138 -11.48 4.19 -4.01
N ILE A 139 -12.47 3.45 -3.51
CA ILE A 139 -12.24 2.17 -2.85
C ILE A 139 -11.69 1.13 -3.85
N HIS A 140 -12.19 1.08 -5.08
CA HIS A 140 -11.60 0.25 -6.14
C HIS A 140 -10.13 0.61 -6.40
N CYS A 141 -9.77 1.89 -6.33
CA CYS A 141 -8.38 2.35 -6.48
C CYS A 141 -7.47 1.79 -5.37
N ILE A 142 -7.96 1.83 -4.12
CA ILE A 142 -7.27 1.25 -2.96
C ILE A 142 -7.14 -0.27 -3.09
N ARG A 143 -8.23 -0.95 -3.47
CA ARG A 143 -8.21 -2.42 -3.69
C ARG A 143 -7.24 -2.81 -4.78
N LEU A 144 -7.25 -2.10 -5.92
CA LEU A 144 -6.32 -2.34 -7.01
C LEU A 144 -4.87 -2.30 -6.51
N GLY A 145 -4.51 -1.32 -5.68
CA GLY A 145 -3.17 -1.22 -5.10
C GLY A 145 -2.75 -2.44 -4.28
N ASN A 146 -3.68 -3.03 -3.51
CA ASN A 146 -3.43 -4.28 -2.79
C ASN A 146 -3.30 -5.47 -3.75
N GLU A 147 -4.23 -5.61 -4.69
CA GLU A 147 -4.28 -6.76 -5.61
C GLU A 147 -3.06 -6.81 -6.54
N VAL A 148 -2.60 -5.68 -7.07
CA VAL A 148 -1.38 -5.62 -7.91
C VAL A 148 -0.07 -5.78 -7.13
N SER A 149 -0.16 -5.82 -5.79
CA SER A 149 1.00 -6.12 -4.92
C SER A 149 1.12 -7.63 -4.64
N ARG A 150 0.03 -8.40 -4.67
CA ARG A 150 -0.01 -9.81 -4.20
C ARG A 150 0.96 -10.71 -4.96
N GLY A 151 1.83 -11.41 -4.23
CA GLY A 151 2.86 -12.27 -4.82
C GLY A 151 4.01 -11.49 -5.48
N GLY A 152 3.90 -10.17 -5.61
CA GLY A 152 4.95 -9.33 -6.19
C GLY A 152 6.16 -9.15 -5.27
N VAL A 153 7.18 -8.48 -5.82
CA VAL A 153 8.40 -8.08 -5.11
C VAL A 153 8.29 -6.63 -4.65
N LEU A 154 9.35 -6.04 -4.08
CA LEU A 154 9.32 -4.72 -3.47
C LEU A 154 8.77 -3.62 -4.42
N ILE A 155 9.17 -3.65 -5.69
CA ILE A 155 8.75 -2.65 -6.68
C ILE A 155 7.24 -2.69 -6.94
N ASN A 156 6.63 -3.88 -6.94
CA ASN A 156 5.19 -4.06 -7.13
C ASN A 156 4.43 -3.47 -5.93
N ARG A 157 4.93 -3.69 -4.71
CA ARG A 157 4.37 -3.05 -3.52
C ARG A 157 4.47 -1.52 -3.61
N MET A 158 5.59 -0.98 -4.11
CA MET A 158 5.74 0.47 -4.32
C MET A 158 4.69 1.06 -5.26
N VAL A 159 4.39 0.36 -6.36
CA VAL A 159 3.31 0.75 -7.28
C VAL A 159 1.95 0.64 -6.61
N GLY A 160 1.71 -0.44 -5.87
CA GLY A 160 0.47 -0.64 -5.11
C GLY A 160 0.20 0.49 -4.13
N MET A 161 1.21 0.89 -3.35
CA MET A 161 1.12 2.04 -2.41
C MET A 161 0.79 3.35 -3.12
N ALA A 162 1.35 3.57 -4.30
CA ALA A 162 1.04 4.76 -5.10
C ALA A 162 -0.44 4.76 -5.56
N CYS A 163 -0.98 3.60 -5.93
CA CYS A 163 -2.40 3.43 -6.25
C CYS A 163 -3.28 3.68 -5.01
N GLU A 164 -2.93 3.09 -3.87
CA GLU A 164 -3.62 3.32 -2.60
C GLU A 164 -3.63 4.80 -2.21
N ALA A 165 -2.51 5.52 -2.40
CA ALA A 165 -2.42 6.94 -2.10
C ALA A 165 -3.38 7.78 -2.94
N ILE A 166 -3.52 7.48 -4.24
CA ILE A 166 -4.50 8.14 -5.12
C ILE A 166 -5.92 7.97 -4.56
N GLY A 167 -6.30 6.74 -4.23
CA GLY A 167 -7.63 6.43 -3.70
C GLY A 167 -7.88 7.04 -2.32
N CYS A 168 -6.91 6.94 -1.40
CA CYS A 168 -7.04 7.49 -0.04
C CYS A 168 -7.18 9.01 -0.05
N SER A 169 -6.35 9.72 -0.82
CA SER A 169 -6.42 11.19 -0.90
C SER A 169 -7.75 11.66 -1.50
N ALA A 170 -8.30 10.93 -2.48
CA ALA A 170 -9.60 11.24 -3.05
C ALA A 170 -10.74 10.97 -2.05
N LEU A 171 -10.70 9.81 -1.38
CA LEU A 171 -11.70 9.42 -0.38
C LEU A 171 -11.71 10.35 0.84
N ALA A 172 -10.54 10.74 1.34
CA ALA A 172 -10.40 11.69 2.45
C ALA A 172 -11.04 13.05 2.15
N ARG A 173 -10.95 13.52 0.89
CA ARG A 173 -11.56 14.78 0.47
C ARG A 173 -13.08 14.75 0.50
N ILE A 174 -13.67 13.61 0.13
CA ILE A 174 -15.13 13.45 0.11
C ILE A 174 -15.70 12.93 1.42
N ALA A 175 -14.88 12.43 2.35
CA ALA A 175 -15.33 11.84 3.63
C ALA A 175 -16.40 12.66 4.37
N PRO A 176 -16.32 14.02 4.45
CA PRO A 176 -17.37 14.81 5.09
C PRO A 176 -18.73 14.84 4.37
N LYS A 177 -18.76 14.46 3.09
CA LYS A 177 -19.93 14.49 2.20
C LYS A 177 -20.56 13.11 1.99
N ILE A 178 -19.93 12.05 2.46
CA ILE A 178 -20.45 10.68 2.31
C ILE A 178 -21.68 10.52 3.22
N SER A 179 -22.75 9.93 2.67
CA SER A 179 -23.93 9.58 3.46
C SER A 179 -23.60 8.58 4.58
N ARG A 180 -24.44 8.53 5.61
CA ARG A 180 -24.27 7.59 6.72
C ARG A 180 -24.22 6.15 6.21
N GLU A 181 -25.18 5.76 5.37
CA GLU A 181 -25.34 4.40 4.87
C GLU A 181 -24.10 3.97 4.07
N GLN A 182 -23.55 4.85 3.24
CA GLN A 182 -22.32 4.55 2.52
C GLN A 182 -21.08 4.58 3.40
N SER A 183 -21.03 5.45 4.41
CA SER A 183 -19.90 5.47 5.35
C SER A 183 -19.76 4.11 6.02
N VAL A 184 -20.88 3.46 6.40
CA VAL A 184 -20.87 2.08 6.94
C VAL A 184 -20.27 1.08 5.95
N ALA A 185 -20.69 1.14 4.67
CA ALA A 185 -20.16 0.26 3.64
C ALA A 185 -18.66 0.48 3.39
N VAL A 186 -18.23 1.74 3.28
CA VAL A 186 -16.82 2.11 3.08
C VAL A 186 -15.95 1.65 4.26
N VAL A 187 -16.42 1.85 5.50
CA VAL A 187 -15.72 1.36 6.70
C VAL A 187 -15.57 -0.16 6.66
N ALA A 188 -16.64 -0.89 6.36
CA ALA A 188 -16.59 -2.35 6.26
C ALA A 188 -15.57 -2.81 5.21
N GLU A 189 -15.53 -2.17 4.04
CA GLU A 189 -14.59 -2.51 2.98
C GLU A 189 -13.14 -2.19 3.37
N LEU A 190 -12.86 -1.02 3.96
CA LEU A 190 -11.51 -0.65 4.40
C LEU A 190 -11.00 -1.59 5.50
N MET A 191 -11.87 -1.99 6.44
CA MET A 191 -11.52 -2.92 7.51
C MET A 191 -11.30 -4.34 6.98
N ALA A 192 -12.11 -4.80 6.02
CA ALA A 192 -11.89 -6.09 5.36
C ALA A 192 -10.57 -6.15 4.58
N MET A 193 -10.17 -5.04 3.97
CA MET A 193 -8.87 -4.96 3.29
C MET A 193 -7.69 -5.13 4.26
N GLU A 194 -7.82 -4.80 5.54
CA GLU A 194 -6.73 -5.03 6.50
C GLU A 194 -6.39 -6.50 6.67
N THR A 195 -7.42 -7.35 6.76
CA THR A 195 -7.23 -8.78 6.98
C THR A 195 -6.59 -9.47 5.79
N ASN A 196 -6.80 -8.93 4.59
CA ASN A 196 -6.32 -9.51 3.34
C ASN A 196 -5.15 -8.72 2.73
N ALA A 197 -4.63 -7.69 3.41
CA ALA A 197 -3.55 -6.88 2.88
C ALA A 197 -2.24 -7.67 2.87
N MET A 198 -1.44 -7.48 1.81
CA MET A 198 -0.08 -8.02 1.76
C MET A 198 0.74 -7.46 2.91
N THR A 199 1.34 -8.33 3.71
CA THR A 199 2.17 -7.94 4.85
C THR A 199 3.57 -7.54 4.40
N TRP A 200 4.23 -6.68 5.18
CA TRP A 200 5.63 -6.35 4.93
C TRP A 200 6.55 -7.59 4.92
N ASN A 201 6.27 -8.59 5.77
CA ASN A 201 7.04 -9.81 5.82
C ASN A 201 6.95 -10.63 4.53
N GLU A 202 5.76 -10.70 3.91
CA GLU A 202 5.57 -11.34 2.60
C GLU A 202 6.37 -10.60 1.51
N VAL A 203 6.33 -9.27 1.49
CA VAL A 203 7.11 -8.45 0.53
C VAL A 203 8.59 -8.76 0.64
N ILE A 204 9.14 -8.78 1.86
CA ILE A 204 10.56 -9.09 2.09
C ILE A 204 10.89 -10.54 1.75
N THR A 205 9.98 -11.48 1.99
CA THR A 205 10.18 -12.89 1.65
C THR A 205 10.28 -13.07 0.14
N ASN A 206 9.38 -12.44 -0.63
CA ASN A 206 9.40 -12.44 -2.09
C ASN A 206 10.64 -11.74 -2.64
N GLU A 207 11.00 -10.58 -2.08
CA GLU A 207 12.22 -9.85 -2.47
C GLU A 207 13.47 -10.70 -2.24
N LYS A 208 13.58 -11.41 -1.11
CA LYS A 208 14.68 -12.33 -0.83
C LYS A 208 14.71 -13.51 -1.80
N ALA A 209 13.55 -14.00 -2.24
CA ALA A 209 13.45 -15.04 -3.27
C ALA A 209 13.93 -14.54 -4.63
N PHE A 210 13.47 -13.36 -5.06
CA PHE A 210 13.95 -12.67 -6.26
C PHE A 210 15.47 -12.47 -6.24
N MET A 211 15.99 -11.90 -5.15
CA MET A 211 17.43 -11.66 -5.01
C MET A 211 18.24 -12.95 -5.01
N ARG A 212 17.70 -14.08 -4.53
CA ARG A 212 18.36 -15.39 -4.61
C ARG A 212 18.42 -15.91 -6.04
N HIS A 213 17.35 -15.74 -6.81
CA HIS A 213 17.31 -16.13 -8.23
C HIS A 213 18.25 -15.26 -9.07
N ALA A 214 18.17 -13.93 -8.95
CA ALA A 214 19.06 -13.01 -9.66
C ALA A 214 20.56 -13.21 -9.31
N ARG A 215 20.85 -13.86 -8.18
CA ARG A 215 22.20 -14.23 -7.74
C ARG A 215 22.73 -15.55 -8.33
N GLN A 216 21.95 -16.28 -9.13
CA GLN A 216 22.41 -17.53 -9.73
C GLN A 216 23.62 -17.32 -10.65
N ASP A 217 23.77 -16.14 -11.26
CA ASP A 217 24.79 -15.88 -12.28
C ASP A 217 26.13 -15.32 -11.74
N SER A 218 26.28 -15.03 -10.44
CA SER A 218 27.53 -14.43 -9.93
C SER A 218 27.90 -14.79 -8.49
N PHE A 219 29.01 -15.50 -8.32
CA PHE A 219 29.61 -15.81 -7.01
C PHE A 219 30.48 -14.63 -6.53
N ASN A 220 29.89 -13.69 -5.80
CA ASN A 220 30.63 -12.62 -5.11
C ASN A 220 30.32 -12.64 -3.60
N PRO A 221 31.28 -13.04 -2.74
CA PRO A 221 31.04 -13.22 -1.30
C PRO A 221 30.87 -11.91 -0.52
N ILE A 222 31.31 -10.76 -1.07
CA ILE A 222 31.19 -9.44 -0.42
C ILE A 222 29.89 -8.73 -0.82
N ARG A 223 29.32 -9.11 -1.97
CA ARG A 223 28.11 -8.48 -2.52
C ARG A 223 26.89 -8.55 -1.59
N PRO A 224 26.59 -9.66 -0.88
CA PRO A 224 25.49 -9.68 0.10
C PRO A 224 25.63 -8.64 1.22
N PHE A 225 26.85 -8.33 1.64
CA PHE A 225 27.11 -7.31 2.66
C PHE A 225 26.92 -5.90 2.09
N VAL A 226 27.40 -5.66 0.87
CA VAL A 226 27.21 -4.38 0.16
C VAL A 226 25.73 -4.14 -0.15
N ASP A 227 25.02 -5.15 -0.66
CA ASP A 227 23.59 -5.09 -0.93
C ASP A 227 22.82 -4.83 0.37
N TRP A 228 23.13 -5.53 1.46
CA TRP A 228 22.49 -5.27 2.75
C TRP A 228 22.72 -3.83 3.25
N TRP A 229 23.94 -3.30 3.10
CA TRP A 229 24.25 -1.92 3.48
C TRP A 229 23.51 -0.90 2.60
N GLN A 230 23.52 -1.09 1.28
CA GLN A 230 22.89 -0.20 0.31
C GLN A 230 21.35 -0.26 0.37
N SER A 231 20.77 -1.45 0.55
CA SER A 231 19.32 -1.65 0.57
C SER A 231 18.68 -1.23 1.88
N ARG A 232 19.42 -1.03 2.97
CA ARG A 232 18.84 -0.69 4.28
C ARG A 232 18.01 0.58 4.28
N ALA A 233 18.52 1.65 3.67
CA ALA A 233 17.79 2.92 3.57
C ALA A 233 16.54 2.77 2.69
N VAL A 234 16.64 2.05 1.57
CA VAL A 234 15.53 1.79 0.65
C VAL A 234 14.45 0.93 1.32
N LEU A 235 14.83 -0.14 2.01
CA LEU A 235 13.91 -1.02 2.74
C LEU A 235 13.22 -0.28 3.88
N LYS A 236 13.96 0.48 4.69
CA LYS A 236 13.38 1.31 5.75
C LYS A 236 12.38 2.29 5.15
N GLY A 237 12.77 3.01 4.11
CA GLY A 237 11.91 4.00 3.50
C GLY A 237 10.67 3.44 2.82
N THR A 238 10.80 2.25 2.23
CA THR A 238 9.67 1.57 1.59
C THR A 238 8.73 0.96 2.64
N LYS A 239 9.26 0.47 3.76
CA LYS A 239 8.46 0.07 4.94
C LYS A 239 7.67 1.25 5.48
N ASN A 240 8.31 2.40 5.65
CA ASN A 240 7.63 3.60 6.13
C ASN A 240 6.46 3.99 5.22
N LYS A 241 6.66 3.98 3.89
CA LYS A 241 5.56 4.21 2.93
C LYS A 241 4.45 3.18 3.06
N HIS A 242 4.79 1.91 3.29
CA HIS A 242 3.83 0.83 3.48
C HIS A 242 2.96 1.07 4.71
N ASP A 243 3.60 1.48 5.79
CA ASP A 243 2.95 1.80 7.05
C ASP A 243 2.11 3.07 6.93
N ILE A 244 2.55 4.10 6.19
CA ILE A 244 1.73 5.29 5.87
C ILE A 244 0.47 4.90 5.11
N SER A 245 0.58 4.06 4.08
CA SER A 245 -0.60 3.59 3.33
C SER A 245 -1.60 2.86 4.24
N ALA A 246 -1.11 2.03 5.17
CA ALA A 246 -1.96 1.39 6.17
C ALA A 246 -2.58 2.38 7.15
N ALA A 247 -1.79 3.32 7.68
CA ALA A 247 -2.25 4.36 8.60
C ALA A 247 -3.34 5.23 7.96
N LYS A 248 -3.17 5.69 6.71
CA LYS A 248 -4.19 6.49 6.00
C LYS A 248 -5.51 5.73 5.84
N ARG A 249 -5.49 4.44 5.46
CA ARG A 249 -6.70 3.62 5.37
C ARG A 249 -7.42 3.49 6.72
N ARG A 250 -6.65 3.25 7.79
CA ARG A 250 -7.16 3.15 9.17
C ARG A 250 -7.79 4.46 9.63
N LEU A 251 -7.10 5.57 9.43
CA LEU A 251 -7.56 6.90 9.78
C LEU A 251 -8.86 7.26 9.06
N ILE A 252 -8.97 6.98 7.76
CA ILE A 252 -10.22 7.20 7.01
C ILE A 252 -11.36 6.34 7.55
N ALA A 253 -11.11 5.06 7.86
CA ALA A 253 -12.14 4.18 8.41
C ALA A 253 -12.63 4.68 9.79
N VAL A 254 -11.72 5.07 10.67
CA VAL A 254 -12.07 5.61 12.00
C VAL A 254 -12.78 6.96 11.86
N GLU A 255 -12.32 7.85 10.97
CA GLU A 255 -12.96 9.14 10.70
C GLU A 255 -14.43 8.97 10.26
N LEU A 256 -14.70 8.03 9.35
CA LEU A 256 -16.05 7.72 8.91
C LEU A 256 -16.89 7.11 10.06
N ALA A 257 -16.31 6.23 10.87
CA ALA A 257 -16.98 5.66 12.03
C ALA A 257 -17.35 6.72 13.08
N LEU A 258 -16.46 7.69 13.36
CA LEU A 258 -16.71 8.84 14.23
C LEU A 258 -17.87 9.69 13.73
N ARG A 259 -17.92 9.96 12.42
CA ARG A 259 -19.03 10.70 11.79
C ARG A 259 -20.35 9.97 11.91
N ILE A 260 -20.37 8.65 11.64
CA ILE A 260 -21.59 7.84 11.80
C ILE A 260 -22.06 7.90 13.26
N TYR A 261 -21.15 7.72 14.22
CA TYR A 261 -21.48 7.82 15.65
C TYR A 261 -22.09 9.17 15.99
N GLN A 262 -21.47 10.27 15.56
CA GLN A 262 -21.93 11.62 15.83
C GLN A 262 -23.33 11.88 15.24
N ILE A 263 -23.58 11.45 14.01
CA ILE A 263 -24.90 11.57 13.35
C ILE A 263 -25.97 10.82 14.14
N GLU A 264 -25.67 9.62 14.66
CA GLU A 264 -26.64 8.80 15.39
C GLU A 264 -26.86 9.22 16.85
N ARG A 265 -25.84 9.75 17.50
CA ARG A 265 -25.85 10.08 18.94
C ARG A 265 -25.98 11.57 19.23
N GLY A 266 -25.82 12.43 18.24
CA GLY A 266 -25.80 13.89 18.37
C GLY A 266 -24.51 14.45 18.99
N GLN A 267 -23.56 13.60 19.37
CA GLN A 267 -22.28 13.98 20.00
C GLN A 267 -21.17 13.02 19.57
N PRO A 268 -19.91 13.49 19.46
CA PRO A 268 -18.77 12.60 19.20
C PRO A 268 -18.54 11.65 20.38
N PRO A 269 -17.90 10.49 20.16
CA PRO A 269 -17.58 9.56 21.24
C PRO A 269 -16.53 10.16 22.19
N THR A 270 -16.53 9.68 23.44
CA THR A 270 -15.54 10.10 24.44
C THR A 270 -14.18 9.44 24.21
N GLN A 271 -14.19 8.21 23.67
CA GLN A 271 -13.01 7.42 23.37
C GLN A 271 -13.25 6.51 22.16
N LEU A 272 -12.18 6.04 21.51
CA LEU A 272 -12.32 5.22 20.31
C LEU A 272 -13.06 3.90 20.55
N SER A 273 -12.94 3.30 21.74
CA SER A 273 -13.63 2.05 22.07
C SER A 273 -15.16 2.15 22.00
N ASP A 274 -15.73 3.36 22.11
CA ASP A 274 -17.17 3.61 21.97
C ASP A 274 -17.68 3.28 20.55
N LEU A 275 -16.76 3.17 19.58
CA LEU A 275 -17.06 2.79 18.20
C LEU A 275 -17.27 1.28 18.01
N VAL A 276 -16.81 0.45 18.96
CA VAL A 276 -16.82 -1.02 18.85
C VAL A 276 -17.99 -1.60 19.65
N PRO A 277 -18.66 -2.68 19.18
CA PRO A 277 -18.46 -3.35 17.88
C PRO A 277 -19.34 -2.78 16.75
N ARG A 278 -20.16 -1.76 17.03
CA ARG A 278 -21.24 -1.32 16.14
C ARG A 278 -20.75 -0.61 14.87
N TYR A 279 -19.76 0.26 15.00
CA TYR A 279 -19.25 1.08 13.90
C TYR A 279 -17.90 0.60 13.37
N LEU A 280 -17.12 -0.07 14.22
CA LEU A 280 -15.87 -0.75 13.86
C LEU A 280 -15.86 -2.16 14.46
N PRO A 281 -15.31 -3.18 13.75
CA PRO A 281 -15.18 -4.52 14.29
C PRO A 281 -14.16 -4.60 15.43
N ARG A 282 -13.13 -3.76 15.38
CA ARG A 282 -12.08 -3.56 16.39
C ARG A 282 -11.42 -2.20 16.18
N ILE A 283 -10.71 -1.69 17.18
CA ILE A 283 -9.92 -0.46 17.02
C ILE A 283 -8.66 -0.79 16.20
N PRO A 284 -8.40 -0.08 15.08
CA PRO A 284 -7.17 -0.28 14.34
C PRO A 284 -5.95 0.22 15.13
N ILE A 285 -4.88 -0.57 15.10
CA ILE A 285 -3.59 -0.21 15.70
C ILE A 285 -2.85 0.73 14.75
N ASP A 286 -2.15 1.72 15.27
CA ASP A 286 -1.21 2.57 14.54
C ASP A 286 0.01 1.73 14.09
N PRO A 287 0.31 1.65 12.77
CA PRO A 287 1.52 1.00 12.27
C PRO A 287 2.84 1.49 12.89
N PHE A 288 2.87 2.70 13.44
CA PHE A 288 4.09 3.35 13.95
C PHE A 288 4.25 3.30 15.48
N ALA A 289 3.17 3.05 16.24
CA ALA A 289 3.19 3.17 17.71
C ALA A 289 2.92 1.87 18.49
N GLU A 290 2.59 0.76 17.80
CA GLU A 290 2.07 -0.49 18.42
C GLU A 290 0.86 -0.27 19.37
N LYS A 291 0.22 0.90 19.26
CA LYS A 291 -0.90 1.39 20.08
C LYS A 291 -2.03 1.84 19.15
N GLU A 292 -3.20 2.13 19.70
CA GLU A 292 -4.30 2.73 18.93
C GLU A 292 -3.91 4.08 18.33
N LEU A 293 -4.62 4.49 17.27
CA LEU A 293 -4.53 5.85 16.73
C LEU A 293 -4.86 6.88 17.80
N ILE A 294 -4.27 8.08 17.71
CA ILE A 294 -4.52 9.14 18.68
C ILE A 294 -5.80 9.87 18.33
N TYR A 295 -6.73 9.87 19.27
CA TYR A 295 -8.01 10.57 19.20
C TYR A 295 -8.12 11.59 20.33
N ARG A 296 -8.44 12.84 19.98
CA ARG A 296 -8.66 13.93 20.94
C ARG A 296 -9.98 14.64 20.62
N PRO A 297 -11.03 14.49 21.44
CA PRO A 297 -12.28 15.21 21.23
C PRO A 297 -12.10 16.73 21.44
N GLN A 298 -12.77 17.54 20.62
CA GLN A 298 -12.70 19.00 20.60
C GLN A 298 -14.10 19.60 20.42
N GLY A 299 -14.93 19.51 21.47
CA GLY A 299 -16.31 19.98 21.41
C GLY A 299 -17.15 19.13 20.47
N THR A 300 -17.63 19.72 19.36
CA THR A 300 -18.38 19.03 18.31
C THR A 300 -17.49 18.44 17.20
N ASN A 301 -16.18 18.60 17.30
CA ASN A 301 -15.20 18.03 16.37
C ASN A 301 -14.17 17.20 17.14
N TRP A 302 -13.16 16.68 16.44
CA TRP A 302 -12.06 15.92 17.02
C TRP A 302 -10.80 16.06 16.18
N LEU A 303 -9.69 15.67 16.80
CA LEU A 303 -8.42 15.45 16.13
C LEU A 303 -8.14 13.94 16.12
N LEU A 304 -7.79 13.40 14.97
CA LEU A 304 -7.50 11.99 14.75
C LEU A 304 -6.24 11.85 13.88
N TYR A 305 -5.22 11.16 14.38
CA TYR A 305 -3.94 11.03 13.68
C TYR A 305 -3.13 9.81 14.15
N SER A 306 -2.11 9.48 13.34
CA SER A 306 -1.04 8.54 13.67
C SER A 306 0.25 9.32 13.91
N VAL A 307 1.12 8.83 14.80
CA VAL A 307 2.40 9.48 15.16
C VAL A 307 3.41 9.56 14.01
N GLY A 308 3.16 8.87 12.89
CA GLY A 308 4.01 8.97 11.71
C GLY A 308 5.41 8.35 11.84
N GLU A 309 6.27 8.65 10.87
CA GLU A 309 7.52 7.92 10.63
C GLU A 309 8.59 8.09 11.72
N ASP A 310 8.55 9.20 12.46
CA ASP A 310 9.49 9.48 13.55
C ASP A 310 9.02 8.89 14.89
N GLY A 311 7.77 8.44 14.97
CA GLY A 311 7.16 7.84 16.15
C GLY A 311 6.93 8.84 17.29
N MET A 312 6.99 10.14 17.01
CA MET A 312 6.78 11.21 17.99
C MET A 312 5.37 11.77 17.84
N ASP A 313 4.69 11.97 18.96
CA ASP A 313 3.39 12.67 18.95
C ASP A 313 3.63 14.18 18.79
N ASP A 314 3.43 14.69 17.58
CA ASP A 314 3.57 16.11 17.24
C ASP A 314 2.24 16.89 17.41
N GLY A 315 1.29 16.31 18.17
CA GLY A 315 0.05 16.96 18.56
C GLY A 315 -0.98 17.12 17.43
N GLY A 316 -0.87 16.32 16.37
CA GLY A 316 -1.66 16.39 15.15
C GLY A 316 -1.07 17.33 14.10
N THR A 317 0.23 17.63 14.17
CA THR A 317 0.90 18.50 13.20
C THR A 317 1.27 17.68 11.96
N PRO A 318 0.73 17.99 10.77
CA PRO A 318 0.96 17.16 9.59
C PRO A 318 2.44 17.05 9.22
N ALA A 319 2.86 15.85 8.83
CA ALA A 319 4.21 15.62 8.34
C ALA A 319 4.57 16.55 7.16
N THR A 320 5.72 17.22 7.25
CA THR A 320 6.19 18.13 6.20
C THR A 320 7.27 17.47 5.32
N GLY A 321 7.02 17.42 4.01
CA GLY A 321 7.95 16.91 3.01
C GLY A 321 7.70 15.47 2.54
N ARG A 322 8.37 15.08 1.46
CA ARG A 322 8.27 13.74 0.83
C ARG A 322 9.48 12.83 1.14
N ASN A 323 10.34 13.27 2.05
CA ASN A 323 11.61 12.61 2.35
C ASN A 323 11.43 11.53 3.41
N LEU A 324 12.35 10.56 3.43
CA LEU A 324 12.39 9.52 4.46
C LEU A 324 12.66 10.13 5.83
N GLY A 325 11.86 9.74 6.83
CA GLY A 325 11.90 10.33 8.16
C GLY A 325 11.29 11.73 8.20
N ALA A 326 10.21 11.93 7.44
CA ALA A 326 9.41 13.15 7.54
C ALA A 326 8.95 13.32 8.99
N LYS A 327 9.17 14.52 9.54
CA LYS A 327 8.73 14.87 10.88
C LYS A 327 7.29 15.30 10.87
N GLY A 328 6.50 14.84 11.83
CA GLY A 328 5.09 15.13 11.96
C GLY A 328 4.18 13.91 11.85
N ASP A 329 2.95 14.15 12.24
CA ASP A 329 1.88 13.17 12.31
C ASP A 329 1.25 12.91 10.93
N VAL A 330 0.66 11.72 10.79
CA VAL A 330 -0.15 11.36 9.63
C VAL A 330 -1.63 11.61 9.94
N LEU A 331 -2.25 12.49 9.16
CA LEU A 331 -3.69 12.76 9.22
C LEU A 331 -4.40 12.19 7.99
N PHE A 332 -5.68 11.85 8.12
CA PHE A 332 -6.45 11.29 7.00
C PHE A 332 -6.57 12.26 5.82
N ASN A 333 -6.64 13.56 6.09
CA ASN A 333 -6.83 14.64 5.11
C ASN A 333 -5.53 15.32 4.67
N ALA A 334 -4.37 14.92 5.22
CA ALA A 334 -3.08 15.45 4.84
C ALA A 334 -2.55 14.77 3.56
N PRO A 335 -1.82 15.51 2.71
CA PRO A 335 -1.29 15.00 1.43
C PRO A 335 -0.39 13.76 1.57
#